data_AF-A0A9E2FQM7-F1
#
_entry.id   AF-A0A9E2FQM7-F1
#
_cell.length_a   1.000
_cell.length_b   1.000
_cell.length_c   1.000
_cell.angle_alpha   90.00
_cell.angle_beta   90.00
_cell.angle_gamma   90.00
#
_symmetry.space_group_name_H-M   'P 1'
#
loop_
_entity.id
_entity.type
_entity.pdbx_description
1 polymer ?
#
loop_
_entity_poly.entity_id
_entity_poly.type
_entity_poly.pdbx_seq_one_letter_code
_entity_poly.pdbx_strand_id
1 'polypeptide(L)'
;MAALPQIVRDAWADRDGPVVLATVSADGIPNVIYATCVGTLGDDRIVVADNYFDKTRRNILAGSRGALLFMTKGGKAYQVKGTIEYHRDGEVFASMKSWNPPKHPGHAAAALRVEEAFSGAKKLS
;
A
#
# COMPACT_ATOMS: atom_id res chain seq x y z
N MET A 1 -14.81 -3.31 -12.10
CA MET A 1 -13.55 -2.89 -11.43
C MET A 1 -13.82 -1.55 -10.79
N ALA A 2 -13.51 -1.36 -9.51
CA ALA A 2 -13.76 -0.09 -8.82
C ALA A 2 -12.45 0.72 -8.76
N ALA A 3 -12.48 1.93 -9.32
CA ALA A 3 -11.44 2.91 -9.08
C ALA A 3 -11.48 3.37 -7.62
N LEU A 4 -10.33 3.80 -7.08
CA LEU A 4 -10.23 4.53 -5.83
C LEU A 4 -11.21 5.71 -5.86
N PRO A 5 -12.13 5.81 -4.89
CA PRO A 5 -13.04 6.94 -4.82
C PRO A 5 -12.25 8.25 -4.75
N GLN A 6 -12.79 9.31 -5.38
CA GLN A 6 -12.13 10.62 -5.42
C GLN A 6 -11.73 11.10 -4.01
N ILE A 7 -12.60 10.91 -3.03
CA ILE A 7 -12.34 11.25 -1.61
C ILE A 7 -11.09 10.57 -1.04
N VAL A 8 -10.76 9.35 -1.47
CA VAL A 8 -9.56 8.62 -1.02
C VAL A 8 -8.33 9.14 -1.75
N ARG A 9 -8.44 9.46 -3.04
CA ARG A 9 -7.36 10.06 -3.83
C ARG A 9 -6.98 11.45 -3.29
N ASP A 10 -7.97 12.28 -2.99
CA ASP A 10 -7.76 13.60 -2.40
C ASP A 10 -7.10 13.47 -1.02
N ALA A 11 -7.57 12.53 -0.20
CA ALA A 11 -6.95 12.25 1.10
C ALA A 11 -5.52 11.72 0.97
N TRP A 12 -5.24 10.90 -0.05
CA TRP A 12 -3.89 10.40 -0.30
C TRP A 12 -2.93 11.53 -0.70
N ALA A 13 -3.40 12.50 -1.50
CA ALA A 13 -2.62 13.69 -1.85
C ALA A 13 -2.37 14.60 -0.64
N ASP A 14 -3.31 14.70 0.29
CA ASP A 14 -3.16 15.44 1.57
C ASP A 14 -2.55 14.59 2.71
N ARG A 15 -2.03 13.40 2.40
CA ARG A 15 -1.48 12.49 3.40
C ARG A 15 -0.30 13.12 4.13
N ASP A 16 -0.24 12.88 5.43
CA ASP A 16 0.87 13.29 6.28
C ASP A 16 1.76 12.10 6.63
N GLY A 17 3.05 12.24 6.35
CA GLY A 17 4.06 11.30 6.80
C GLY A 17 4.03 9.95 6.04
N PRO A 18 3.96 8.80 6.73
CA PRO A 18 4.03 7.45 6.14
C PRO A 18 2.69 6.72 6.13
N VAL A 19 2.73 5.42 5.84
CA VAL A 19 1.59 4.51 5.91
C VAL A 19 1.91 3.34 6.83
N VAL A 20 0.85 2.68 7.31
CA VAL A 20 0.94 1.41 8.01
C VAL A 20 0.38 0.33 7.10
N LEU A 21 1.21 -0.62 6.67
CA LEU A 21 0.78 -1.78 5.88
C LEU A 21 0.68 -3.00 6.77
N ALA A 22 -0.49 -3.63 6.78
CA ALA A 22 -0.76 -4.90 7.42
C ALA A 22 -0.88 -6.02 6.38
N THR A 23 -0.30 -7.16 6.71
CA THR A 23 -0.36 -8.44 5.98
C THR A 23 -0.60 -9.55 6.98
N VAL A 24 -0.87 -10.76 6.53
CA VAL A 24 -1.15 -11.92 7.38
C VAL A 24 -0.33 -13.11 6.88
N SER A 25 0.26 -13.88 7.79
CA SER A 25 0.95 -15.13 7.42
C SER A 25 -0.05 -16.22 7.03
N ALA A 26 0.44 -17.30 6.43
CA ALA A 26 -0.41 -18.47 6.12
C ALA A 26 -1.10 -19.06 7.36
N ASP A 27 -0.48 -18.93 8.54
CA ASP A 27 -1.03 -19.38 9.82
C ASP A 27 -2.04 -18.39 10.45
N GLY A 28 -2.40 -17.32 9.74
CA GLY A 28 -3.35 -16.32 10.23
C GLY A 28 -2.75 -15.29 11.19
N ILE A 29 -1.42 -15.22 11.31
CA ILE A 29 -0.75 -14.27 12.22
C ILE A 29 -0.55 -12.91 11.54
N PRO A 30 -1.06 -11.80 12.12
CA PRO A 30 -0.86 -10.47 11.56
C PRO A 30 0.61 -10.03 11.60
N ASN A 31 1.01 -9.30 10.56
CA ASN A 31 2.28 -8.59 10.48
C ASN A 31 2.01 -7.16 10.02
N VAL A 32 2.64 -6.19 10.68
CA VAL A 32 2.42 -4.76 10.44
C VAL A 32 3.76 -4.06 10.28
N ILE A 33 3.87 -3.20 9.27
CA ILE A 33 5.06 -2.38 9.03
C ILE A 33 4.70 -0.91 8.85
N TYR A 34 5.68 -0.06 9.16
CA TYR A 34 5.65 1.38 8.92
C TYR A 34 6.47 1.70 7.66
N ALA A 35 5.85 2.30 6.64
CA ALA A 35 6.47 2.50 5.34
C ALA A 35 6.39 3.95 4.87
N THR A 36 7.54 4.53 4.51
CA THR A 36 7.68 5.92 4.02
C THR A 36 7.84 6.00 2.50
N CYS A 37 8.38 4.94 1.88
CA CYS A 37 8.60 4.87 0.43
C CYS A 37 7.34 4.31 -0.23
N VAL A 38 6.39 5.20 -0.49
CA VAL A 38 5.06 4.85 -1.02
C VAL A 38 4.62 5.81 -2.12
N GLY A 39 3.82 5.30 -3.05
CA GLY A 39 3.21 6.07 -4.13
C GLY A 39 1.88 5.46 -4.55
N THR A 40 1.26 6.04 -5.58
CA THR A 40 0.11 5.47 -6.27
C THR A 40 0.47 5.19 -7.72
N LEU A 41 -0.24 4.25 -8.34
CA LEU A 41 -0.15 4.02 -9.77
C LEU A 41 -1.55 3.82 -10.35
N GLY A 42 -1.89 4.66 -11.32
CA GLY A 42 -3.25 4.72 -11.86
C GLY A 42 -4.28 5.06 -10.79
N ASP A 43 -5.49 4.56 -10.99
CA ASP A 43 -6.65 4.86 -10.16
C ASP A 43 -7.01 3.74 -9.17
N ASP A 44 -6.25 2.65 -9.09
CA ASP A 44 -6.63 1.49 -8.26
C ASP A 44 -5.52 0.92 -7.37
N ARG A 45 -4.28 1.42 -7.47
CA ARG A 45 -3.13 0.85 -6.76
C ARG A 45 -2.42 1.85 -5.85
N ILE A 46 -2.17 1.41 -4.63
CA ILE A 46 -1.17 2.02 -3.73
C ILE A 46 0.06 1.12 -3.72
N VAL A 47 1.23 1.70 -4.01
CA VAL A 47 2.49 0.99 -4.17
C VAL A 47 3.39 1.27 -2.96
N VAL A 48 3.94 0.20 -2.38
CA VAL A 48 4.95 0.27 -1.31
C VAL A 48 6.24 -0.34 -1.83
N ALA A 49 7.35 0.39 -1.71
CA ALA A 49 8.66 -0.10 -2.12
C ALA A 49 9.15 -1.17 -1.13
N ASP A 50 9.49 -2.34 -1.66
CA ASP A 50 10.20 -3.36 -0.90
C ASP A 50 11.69 -2.99 -0.84
N ASN A 51 12.03 -2.18 0.16
CA ASN A 51 13.42 -1.85 0.45
C ASN A 51 14.06 -2.88 1.39
N TYR A 52 13.30 -3.36 2.38
CA TYR A 52 13.80 -4.24 3.44
C TYR A 52 12.75 -5.25 3.91
N PHE A 53 11.79 -5.65 3.05
CA PHE A 53 10.78 -6.60 3.50
C PHE A 53 11.39 -7.98 3.74
N ASP A 54 10.98 -8.56 4.86
CA ASP A 54 11.25 -9.95 5.22
C ASP A 54 9.91 -10.70 5.39
N LYS A 55 9.27 -10.53 6.55
CA LYS A 55 7.95 -11.12 6.86
C LYS A 55 6.86 -10.65 5.90
N THR A 56 6.83 -9.36 5.59
CA THR A 56 5.86 -8.77 4.65
C THR A 56 5.96 -9.42 3.27
N ARG A 57 7.18 -9.63 2.75
CA ARG A 57 7.41 -10.29 1.46
C ARG A 57 6.93 -11.73 1.49
N ARG A 58 7.30 -12.50 2.52
CA ARG A 58 6.82 -13.89 2.67
C ARG A 58 5.29 -13.98 2.69
N ASN A 59 4.63 -13.09 3.43
CA ASN A 59 3.17 -13.06 3.49
C ASN A 59 2.55 -12.76 2.12
N ILE A 60 3.05 -11.74 1.41
CA ILE A 60 2.54 -11.39 0.08
C ILE A 60 2.71 -12.56 -0.90
N LEU A 61 3.88 -13.19 -0.93
CA LEU A 61 4.15 -14.33 -1.82
C LEU A 61 3.31 -15.58 -1.47
N ALA A 62 2.85 -15.69 -0.23
CA ALA A 62 1.91 -16.73 0.21
C ALA A 62 0.44 -16.39 -0.11
N GLY A 63 0.16 -15.28 -0.80
CA GLY A 63 -1.20 -14.88 -1.19
C GLY A 63 -1.92 -14.01 -0.15
N SER A 64 -1.21 -13.39 0.79
CA SER A 64 -1.81 -12.48 1.76
C SER A 64 -2.56 -11.33 1.09
N ARG A 65 -3.78 -11.08 1.57
CA ARG A 65 -4.45 -9.78 1.36
C ARG A 65 -3.78 -8.70 2.21
N GLY A 66 -4.00 -7.44 1.86
CA GLY A 66 -3.44 -6.29 2.53
C GLY A 66 -4.48 -5.36 3.10
N ALA A 67 -4.12 -4.69 4.19
CA ALA A 67 -4.79 -3.48 4.66
C ALA A 67 -3.74 -2.38 4.83
N LEU A 68 -4.03 -1.17 4.36
CA LEU A 68 -3.13 -0.02 4.47
C LEU A 68 -3.88 1.12 5.13
N LEU A 69 -3.30 1.66 6.20
CA LEU A 69 -3.79 2.84 6.92
C LEU A 69 -2.88 4.03 6.63
N PHE A 70 -3.49 5.19 6.40
CA PHE A 70 -2.80 6.46 6.36
C PHE A 70 -3.65 7.57 6.98
N MET A 71 -3.01 8.71 7.28
CA MET A 71 -3.66 9.88 7.84
C MET A 71 -3.40 11.11 6.99
N THR A 72 -4.36 12.03 6.94
CA THR A 72 -4.18 13.35 6.35
C THR A 72 -3.54 14.31 7.35
N LYS A 73 -3.05 15.46 6.88
CA LYS A 73 -2.51 16.53 7.75
C LYS A 73 -3.52 17.02 8.78
N GLY A 74 -4.81 16.97 8.46
CA GLY A 74 -5.91 17.26 9.39
C GLY A 74 -6.21 16.15 10.41
N GLY A 75 -5.38 15.11 10.51
CA GLY A 75 -5.55 14.00 11.45
C GLY A 75 -6.63 13.00 11.08
N LYS A 76 -7.19 13.07 9.86
CA LYS A 76 -8.25 12.16 9.42
C LYS A 76 -7.64 10.85 8.91
N ALA A 77 -8.07 9.73 9.48
CA ALA A 77 -7.60 8.41 9.10
C ALA A 77 -8.42 7.78 7.97
N TYR A 78 -7.71 7.11 7.06
CA TYR A 78 -8.26 6.32 5.97
C TYR A 78 -7.63 4.95 5.94
N GLN A 79 -8.45 3.93 5.68
CA GLN A 79 -8.00 2.55 5.51
C GLN A 79 -8.45 2.04 4.14
N VAL A 80 -7.54 1.43 3.41
CA VAL A 80 -7.85 0.70 2.17
C VAL A 80 -7.49 -0.77 2.34
N LYS A 81 -8.22 -1.66 1.67
CA LYS A 81 -8.02 -3.12 1.71
C LYS A 81 -8.09 -3.71 0.32
N GLY A 82 -7.40 -4.82 0.11
CA GLY A 82 -7.49 -5.56 -1.15
C GLY A 82 -6.37 -6.57 -1.34
N THR A 83 -6.18 -6.98 -2.60
CA THR A 83 -5.15 -7.94 -3.00
C THR A 83 -3.80 -7.24 -3.21
N ILE A 84 -2.70 -7.88 -2.84
CA ILE A 84 -1.35 -7.36 -3.07
C ILE A 84 -0.71 -8.10 -4.24
N GLU A 85 -0.28 -7.35 -5.25
CA GLU A 85 0.55 -7.83 -6.35
C GLU A 85 2.02 -7.52 -6.05
N TYR A 86 2.93 -8.45 -6.36
CA TYR A 86 4.36 -8.30 -6.07
C TYR A 86 5.19 -8.27 -7.35
N HIS A 87 5.71 -7.10 -7.69
CA HIS A 87 6.33 -6.82 -8.97
C HIS A 87 7.85 -6.63 -8.82
N ARG A 88 8.64 -7.44 -9.52
CA ARG A 88 10.11 -7.31 -9.57
C ARG A 88 10.60 -6.65 -10.87
N ASP A 89 9.69 -6.49 -11.82
CA ASP A 89 9.88 -5.89 -13.13
C ASP A 89 8.54 -5.29 -13.61
N GLY A 90 8.50 -4.80 -14.84
CA GLY A 90 7.31 -4.21 -15.44
C GLY A 90 7.00 -2.79 -14.96
N GLU A 91 5.85 -2.28 -15.37
CA GLU A 91 5.44 -0.88 -15.19
C GLU A 91 5.37 -0.47 -13.71
N VAL A 92 4.82 -1.33 -12.86
CA VAL A 92 4.69 -1.05 -11.41
C VAL A 92 6.07 -0.90 -10.76
N PHE A 93 6.98 -1.81 -11.08
CA PHE A 93 8.35 -1.75 -10.59
C PHE A 93 9.09 -0.52 -11.11
N ALA A 94 8.99 -0.24 -12.41
CA ALA A 94 9.61 0.93 -13.03
C ALA A 94 9.10 2.24 -12.41
N SER A 95 7.79 2.36 -12.20
CA SER A 95 7.17 3.49 -11.51
C SER A 95 7.74 3.64 -10.09
N MET A 96 7.80 2.54 -9.32
CA MET A 96 8.40 2.56 -7.98
C MET A 96 9.84 3.05 -7.97
N LYS A 97 10.67 2.58 -8.90
CA LYS A 97 12.07 3.02 -9.00
C LYS A 97 12.22 4.51 -9.33
N SER A 98 11.22 5.14 -9.95
CA SER A 98 11.29 6.57 -10.31
C SER A 98 11.19 7.51 -9.10
N TRP A 99 10.46 7.10 -8.05
CA TRP A 99 10.28 7.91 -6.84
C TRP A 99 10.97 7.34 -5.59
N ASN A 100 11.34 6.06 -5.58
CA ASN A 100 12.04 5.47 -4.45
C ASN A 100 13.47 6.03 -4.34
N PRO A 101 13.88 6.56 -3.17
CA PRO A 101 15.21 7.16 -3.04
C PRO A 101 16.34 6.16 -3.39
N PRO A 102 17.35 6.55 -4.17
CA PRO A 102 18.37 5.64 -4.70
C PRO A 102 19.25 5.00 -3.62
N LYS A 103 19.28 5.58 -2.41
CA LYS A 103 19.95 5.01 -1.24
C LYS A 103 19.29 3.73 -0.72
N HIS A 104 18.03 3.48 -1.11
CA HIS A 104 17.31 2.28 -0.73
C HIS A 104 17.32 1.25 -1.87
N PRO A 105 17.33 -0.06 -1.56
CA PRO A 105 17.51 -1.08 -2.60
C PRO A 105 16.40 -1.09 -3.67
N GLY A 106 15.14 -0.94 -3.25
CA GLY A 106 13.97 -1.10 -4.10
C GLY A 106 14.00 -2.45 -4.83
N HIS A 107 13.99 -3.55 -4.07
CA HIS A 107 14.06 -4.92 -4.59
C HIS A 107 12.81 -5.32 -5.38
N ALA A 108 11.66 -4.75 -5.02
CA ALA A 108 10.38 -5.00 -5.67
C ALA A 108 9.38 -3.88 -5.32
N ALA A 109 8.24 -3.88 -5.98
CA ALA A 109 7.09 -3.04 -5.69
C ALA A 109 5.91 -3.92 -5.24
N ALA A 110 5.43 -3.71 -4.02
CA ALA A 110 4.19 -4.31 -3.53
C ALA A 110 3.03 -3.36 -3.85
N ALA A 111 2.21 -3.71 -4.84
CA ALA A 111 1.04 -2.92 -5.24
C ALA A 111 -0.22 -3.49 -4.58
N LEU A 112 -0.76 -2.77 -3.61
CA LEU A 112 -2.09 -3.02 -3.06
C LEU A 112 -3.13 -2.52 -4.05
N ARG A 113 -3.80 -3.46 -4.72
CA ARG A 113 -4.98 -3.17 -5.53
C ARG A 113 -6.18 -2.97 -4.61
N VAL A 114 -6.74 -1.78 -4.60
CA VAL A 114 -7.77 -1.37 -3.66
C VAL A 114 -9.12 -1.94 -4.07
N GLU A 115 -9.75 -2.65 -3.14
CA GLU A 115 -11.07 -3.26 -3.30
C GLU A 115 -12.10 -2.65 -2.34
N GLU A 116 -11.66 -2.19 -1.17
CA GLU A 116 -12.50 -1.51 -0.19
C GLU A 116 -11.78 -0.30 0.41
N ALA A 117 -12.54 0.75 0.73
CA ALA A 117 -12.01 1.94 1.37
C ALA A 117 -12.90 2.42 2.52
N PHE A 118 -12.28 2.93 3.58
CA PHE A 118 -12.95 3.32 4.83
C PHE A 118 -12.37 4.62 5.39
N SER A 119 -13.19 5.35 6.14
CA SER A 119 -12.74 6.38 7.08
C SER A 119 -13.50 6.22 8.39
N GLY A 120 -12.77 5.86 9.45
CA GLY A 120 -13.39 5.34 10.68
C GLY A 120 -14.29 4.14 10.37
N ALA A 121 -15.53 4.15 10.86
CA ALA A 121 -16.52 3.11 10.59
C ALA A 121 -17.21 3.21 9.22
N LYS A 122 -17.05 4.32 8.48
CA LYS A 122 -17.76 4.56 7.22
C LYS A 122 -17.05 3.87 6.05
N LYS A 123 -17.76 3.00 5.33
CA LYS A 123 -17.33 2.45 4.03
C LYS A 123 -17.55 3.49 2.92
N LEU A 124 -16.54 3.68 2.08
CA LEU A 124 -16.50 4.67 0.99
C LEU A 124 -16.65 4.02 -0.39
N SER A 125 -16.24 2.76 -0.50
CA SER A 125 -16.41 1.85 -1.65
C SER A 125 -16.23 0.42 -1.19
#